data_AF-T1GD93-F1
#
_entry.id   AF-T1GD93-F1
#
_cell.length_a   1.000
_cell.length_b   1.000
_cell.length_c   1.000
_cell.angle_alpha   90.00
_cell.angle_beta   90.00
_cell.angle_gamma   90.00
#
_symmetry.space_group_name_H-M   'P 1'
#
loop_
_entity.id
_entity.type
_entity.pdbx_description
1 polymer ?
#
loop_
_entity_poly.entity_id
_entity_poly.type
_entity_poly.pdbx_seq_one_letter_code
_entity_poly.pdbx_strand_id
1 'polypeptide(L)'
;MTVNKVNMDAKRKLSTSQFMAEPITSLKQLAEKENDMRTKMELMIMKIQADFCRALENEENFGQKFKIDRWQRKEGGGGITCVLQDGDVFEKAGVNISVVTGTLPPGAVAQMRSRGKNLGEGHLPFFAAGVSAVIHPRNPYVPTIHFNYRYFEVENNDGQKQWWFGGGTDLTPYYLDENDAEHFHKTLKEACDEHDTDHYPKFKKWCDDYFRINHRNESRGIGGIFFDDVDTPTQNDAFKFVTGCAHAVIPSYMPLGNY
;
A
#
# COMPACT_ATOMS: atom_id res chain seq x y z
N MET A 1 -31.00 23.45 1.25
CA MET A 1 -30.67 23.22 -0.19
C MET A 1 -29.17 23.31 -0.50
N THR A 2 -28.32 23.77 0.42
CA THR A 2 -26.87 24.02 0.17
C THR A 2 -25.98 22.78 0.33
N VAL A 3 -26.31 21.88 1.27
CA VAL A 3 -25.51 20.66 1.54
C VAL A 3 -25.56 19.67 0.37
N ASN A 4 -26.72 19.48 -0.26
CA ASN A 4 -26.88 18.57 -1.39
C ASN A 4 -26.13 19.04 -2.65
N LYS A 5 -26.03 20.35 -2.88
CA LYS A 5 -25.35 20.91 -4.04
C LYS A 5 -23.82 20.75 -3.94
N VAL A 6 -23.26 21.05 -2.76
CA VAL A 6 -21.82 20.88 -2.47
C VAL A 6 -21.41 19.40 -2.55
N ASN A 7 -22.24 18.49 -2.05
CA ASN A 7 -21.95 17.04 -2.11
C ASN A 7 -22.05 16.50 -3.56
N MET A 8 -22.94 17.06 -4.38
CA MET A 8 -23.00 16.76 -5.82
C MET A 8 -21.77 17.29 -6.57
N ASP A 9 -21.30 18.49 -6.27
CA ASP A 9 -20.11 19.07 -6.92
C ASP A 9 -18.81 18.33 -6.52
N ALA A 10 -18.69 17.88 -5.26
CA ALA A 10 -17.58 17.03 -4.82
C ALA A 10 -17.60 15.64 -5.49
N LYS A 11 -18.79 15.01 -5.60
CA LYS A 11 -18.97 13.77 -6.39
C LYS A 11 -18.64 13.96 -7.88
N ARG A 12 -18.81 15.16 -8.41
CA ARG A 12 -18.50 15.48 -9.81
C ARG A 12 -16.99 15.61 -10.06
N LYS A 13 -16.20 15.99 -9.04
CA LYS A 13 -14.73 16.04 -9.08
C LYS A 13 -14.08 14.68 -8.77
N LEU A 14 -14.62 13.91 -7.83
CA LEU A 14 -14.10 12.60 -7.40
C LEU A 14 -15.12 11.52 -7.77
N SER A 15 -14.91 10.86 -8.91
CA SER A 15 -15.76 9.75 -9.33
C SER A 15 -15.49 8.52 -8.45
N THR A 16 -16.43 8.15 -7.57
CA THR A 16 -16.24 7.02 -6.65
C THR A 16 -16.30 5.66 -7.33
N SER A 17 -16.80 5.60 -8.57
CA SER A 17 -16.80 4.39 -9.41
C SER A 17 -15.39 3.84 -9.69
N GLN A 18 -14.34 4.66 -9.54
CA GLN A 18 -12.98 4.22 -9.75
C GLN A 18 -12.42 3.38 -8.58
N PHE A 19 -13.11 3.33 -7.44
CA PHE A 19 -12.69 2.60 -6.24
C PHE A 19 -13.55 1.34 -5.98
N MET A 20 -13.10 0.47 -5.07
CA MET A 20 -13.88 -0.71 -4.66
C MET A 20 -15.06 -0.36 -3.74
N ALA A 21 -14.95 0.73 -2.98
CA ALA A 21 -16.03 1.27 -2.17
C ALA A 21 -15.84 2.79 -1.98
N GLU A 22 -16.83 3.43 -1.34
CA GLU A 22 -16.72 4.85 -0.95
C GLU A 22 -15.51 5.09 -0.01
N PRO A 23 -14.79 6.21 -0.15
CA PRO A 23 -13.65 6.55 0.70
C PRO A 23 -13.96 6.53 2.20
N ILE A 24 -12.91 6.35 3.03
CA ILE A 24 -13.04 6.33 4.49
C ILE A 24 -13.27 7.75 5.00
N THR A 25 -12.45 8.69 4.54
CA THR A 25 -12.64 10.12 4.75
C THR A 25 -13.78 10.63 3.86
N SER A 26 -14.58 11.56 4.37
CA SER A 26 -15.74 12.06 3.60
C SER A 26 -15.30 12.75 2.31
N LEU A 27 -16.08 12.57 1.23
CA LEU A 27 -15.80 13.20 -0.08
C LEU A 27 -15.65 14.73 0.02
N LYS A 28 -16.42 15.37 0.90
CA LYS A 28 -16.30 16.80 1.17
C LYS A 28 -14.92 17.16 1.70
N GLN A 29 -14.41 16.44 2.70
CA GLN A 29 -13.10 16.70 3.29
C GLN A 29 -11.97 16.42 2.28
N LEU A 30 -12.09 15.35 1.49
CA LEU A 30 -11.14 15.04 0.43
C LEU A 30 -11.11 16.14 -0.64
N ALA A 31 -12.27 16.69 -1.03
CA ALA A 31 -12.34 17.79 -1.99
C ALA A 31 -11.83 19.12 -1.43
N GLU A 32 -12.06 19.42 -0.14
CA GLU A 32 -11.57 20.64 0.51
C GLU A 32 -10.06 20.61 0.75
N LYS A 33 -9.46 19.42 0.90
CA LYS A 33 -8.04 19.21 1.20
C LYS A 33 -7.30 18.46 0.09
N GLU A 34 -7.64 18.70 -1.17
CA GLU A 34 -7.10 17.95 -2.32
C GLU A 34 -5.56 17.89 -2.38
N ASN A 35 -4.88 18.92 -1.87
CA ASN A 35 -3.42 19.01 -1.87
C ASN A 35 -2.74 18.43 -0.62
N ASP A 36 -3.50 18.10 0.42
CA ASP A 36 -3.00 17.52 1.68
C ASP A 36 -2.52 16.07 1.45
N MET A 37 -1.41 15.71 2.09
CA MET A 37 -0.81 14.39 1.89
C MET A 37 -1.72 13.24 2.36
N ARG A 38 -2.55 13.47 3.39
CA ARG A 38 -3.53 12.47 3.86
C ARG A 38 -4.54 12.14 2.76
N THR A 39 -5.02 13.17 2.06
CA THR A 39 -5.95 13.03 0.93
C THR A 39 -5.30 12.35 -0.25
N LYS A 40 -4.10 12.80 -0.65
CA LYS A 40 -3.35 12.18 -1.76
C LYS A 40 -3.07 10.69 -1.50
N MET A 41 -2.63 10.36 -0.29
CA MET A 41 -2.36 8.99 0.09
C MET A 41 -3.61 8.13 0.08
N GLU A 42 -4.71 8.57 0.70
CA GLU A 42 -5.96 7.80 0.73
C GLU A 42 -6.49 7.51 -0.68
N LEU A 43 -6.48 8.52 -1.57
CA LEU A 43 -6.91 8.32 -2.95
C LEU A 43 -5.98 7.38 -3.73
N MET A 44 -4.66 7.49 -3.54
CA MET A 44 -3.68 6.62 -4.19
C MET A 44 -3.87 5.16 -3.77
N ILE A 45 -3.94 4.86 -2.47
CA ILE A 45 -4.09 3.48 -1.99
C ILE A 45 -5.42 2.86 -2.42
N MET A 46 -6.50 3.66 -2.46
CA MET A 46 -7.80 3.20 -2.94
C MET A 46 -7.78 2.91 -4.44
N LYS A 47 -7.05 3.71 -5.24
CA LYS A 47 -6.86 3.47 -6.67
C LYS A 47 -6.08 2.19 -6.91
N ILE A 48 -4.96 2.00 -6.21
CA ILE A 48 -4.14 0.78 -6.29
C ILE A 48 -4.94 -0.46 -5.89
N GLN A 49 -5.71 -0.39 -4.80
CA GLN A 49 -6.61 -1.50 -4.41
C GLN A 49 -7.57 -1.84 -5.55
N ALA A 50 -8.26 -0.84 -6.10
CA ALA A 50 -9.28 -1.07 -7.11
C ALA A 50 -8.70 -1.58 -8.44
N ASP A 51 -7.57 -1.03 -8.87
CA ASP A 51 -6.91 -1.47 -10.09
C ASP A 51 -6.40 -2.90 -9.95
N PHE A 52 -5.77 -3.23 -8.83
CA PHE A 52 -5.23 -4.57 -8.62
C PHE A 52 -6.35 -5.61 -8.44
N CYS A 53 -7.41 -5.30 -7.68
CA CYS A 53 -8.58 -6.17 -7.60
C CYS A 53 -9.17 -6.44 -8.99
N ARG A 54 -9.36 -5.41 -9.82
CA ARG A 54 -9.90 -5.57 -11.18
C ARG A 54 -8.96 -6.37 -12.09
N ALA A 55 -7.65 -6.15 -11.99
CA ALA A 55 -6.67 -6.93 -12.74
C ALA A 55 -6.78 -8.42 -12.39
N LEU A 56 -6.83 -8.76 -11.10
CA LEU A 56 -7.00 -10.15 -10.64
C LEU A 56 -8.35 -10.74 -11.07
N GLU A 57 -9.45 -10.00 -10.95
CA GLU A 57 -10.77 -10.47 -11.40
C GLU A 57 -10.86 -10.72 -12.90
N ASN A 58 -10.00 -10.09 -13.71
CA ASN A 58 -9.97 -10.29 -15.15
C ASN A 58 -9.26 -11.58 -15.56
N GLU A 59 -8.41 -12.14 -14.68
CA GLU A 59 -7.79 -13.45 -14.90
C GLU A 59 -8.71 -14.61 -14.49
N GLU A 60 -9.76 -14.36 -13.71
CA GLU A 60 -10.68 -15.41 -13.25
C GLU A 60 -11.58 -15.93 -14.37
N ASN A 61 -11.38 -17.20 -14.76
CA ASN A 61 -12.10 -17.85 -15.87
C ASN A 61 -13.63 -17.88 -15.71
N PHE A 62 -14.11 -18.02 -14.47
CA PHE A 62 -15.55 -18.12 -14.17
C PHE A 62 -16.11 -16.86 -13.51
N GLY A 63 -15.37 -15.76 -13.59
CA GLY A 63 -15.82 -14.44 -13.13
C GLY A 63 -15.97 -14.32 -11.62
N GLN A 64 -15.19 -15.07 -10.82
CA GLN A 64 -15.14 -14.89 -9.38
C GLN A 64 -14.74 -13.44 -9.04
N LYS A 65 -15.46 -12.82 -8.10
CA LYS A 65 -15.30 -11.40 -7.73
C LYS A 65 -14.86 -11.23 -6.29
N PHE A 66 -14.23 -10.10 -6.00
CA PHE A 66 -13.91 -9.72 -4.63
C PHE A 66 -15.19 -9.46 -3.82
N LYS A 67 -15.26 -10.04 -2.61
CA LYS A 67 -16.18 -9.59 -1.58
C LYS A 67 -15.58 -8.36 -0.90
N ILE A 68 -16.37 -7.30 -0.84
CA ILE A 68 -15.93 -5.99 -0.37
C ILE A 68 -16.61 -5.70 0.97
N ASP A 69 -15.80 -5.47 2.00
CA ASP A 69 -16.26 -5.06 3.32
C ASP A 69 -15.65 -3.71 3.68
N ARG A 70 -16.50 -2.68 3.75
CA ARG A 70 -16.11 -1.33 4.19
C ARG A 70 -16.53 -1.15 5.64
N TRP A 71 -15.55 -0.91 6.50
CA TRP A 71 -15.73 -0.85 7.95
C TRP A 71 -15.14 0.43 8.56
N GLN A 72 -15.57 0.75 9.78
CA GLN A 72 -15.12 1.91 10.55
C GLN A 72 -14.71 1.51 11.97
N ARG A 73 -13.76 2.25 12.55
CA ARG A 73 -13.35 2.09 13.95
C ARG A 73 -14.02 3.12 14.84
N LYS A 74 -14.44 2.70 16.03
CA LYS A 74 -14.92 3.63 17.08
C LYS A 74 -13.86 4.65 17.48
N GLU A 75 -12.59 4.25 17.44
CA GLU A 75 -11.43 5.06 17.85
C GLU A 75 -10.97 6.07 16.79
N GLY A 76 -11.51 6.00 15.57
CA GLY A 76 -11.13 6.85 14.45
C GLY A 76 -10.65 6.08 13.22
N GLY A 77 -11.14 6.50 12.05
CA GLY A 77 -10.80 5.88 10.77
C GLY A 77 -11.60 4.62 10.43
N GLY A 78 -11.02 3.76 9.59
CA GLY A 78 -11.66 2.58 9.03
C GLY A 78 -10.82 1.92 7.95
N GLY A 79 -11.44 1.09 7.12
CA GLY A 79 -10.78 0.41 6.02
C GLY A 79 -11.75 -0.20 5.02
N ILE A 80 -11.18 -0.69 3.92
CA ILE A 80 -11.89 -1.48 2.91
C ILE A 80 -11.11 -2.77 2.75
N THR A 81 -11.76 -3.87 3.10
CA THR A 81 -11.24 -5.22 2.98
C THR A 81 -11.81 -5.83 1.71
N CYS A 82 -10.96 -6.18 0.74
CA CYS A 82 -11.37 -6.91 -0.45
C CYS A 82 -10.78 -8.31 -0.38
N VAL A 83 -11.65 -9.32 -0.36
CA VAL A 83 -11.22 -10.73 -0.36
C VAL A 83 -11.89 -11.49 -1.50
N LEU A 84 -11.07 -12.12 -2.34
CA LEU A 84 -11.48 -13.17 -3.26
C LEU A 84 -10.98 -14.49 -2.70
N GLN A 85 -11.88 -15.47 -2.61
CA GLN A 85 -11.56 -16.82 -2.13
C GLN A 85 -12.14 -17.83 -3.10
N ASP A 86 -11.47 -18.97 -3.16
CA ASP A 86 -11.90 -20.13 -3.92
C ASP A 86 -12.16 -19.82 -5.41
N GLY A 87 -11.38 -18.89 -5.97
CA GLY A 87 -11.35 -18.61 -7.41
C GLY A 87 -10.74 -19.77 -8.19
N ASP A 88 -10.77 -19.71 -9.51
CA ASP A 88 -10.15 -20.71 -10.39
C ASP A 88 -8.65 -20.45 -10.56
N VAL A 89 -8.26 -19.17 -10.69
CA VAL A 89 -6.86 -18.76 -10.79
C VAL A 89 -6.27 -18.48 -9.42
N PHE A 90 -6.99 -17.74 -8.58
CA PHE A 90 -6.52 -17.38 -7.24
C PHE A 90 -7.22 -18.20 -6.17
N GLU A 91 -6.45 -19.02 -5.44
CA GLU A 91 -6.97 -19.74 -4.27
C GLU A 91 -7.48 -18.74 -3.23
N LYS A 92 -6.67 -17.71 -2.98
CA LYS A 92 -7.00 -16.64 -2.04
C LYS A 92 -6.27 -15.35 -2.40
N ALA A 93 -7.01 -14.25 -2.48
CA ALA A 93 -6.49 -12.93 -2.73
C ALA A 93 -7.08 -11.95 -1.72
N GLY A 94 -6.21 -11.26 -0.97
CA GLY A 94 -6.60 -10.17 -0.08
C GLY A 94 -5.94 -8.88 -0.52
N VAL A 95 -6.72 -7.81 -0.72
CA VAL A 95 -6.22 -6.47 -1.05
C VAL A 95 -6.95 -5.49 -0.14
N ASN A 96 -6.26 -5.00 0.88
CA ASN A 96 -6.89 -4.24 1.97
C ASN A 96 -6.30 -2.84 2.05
N ILE A 97 -7.16 -1.85 2.31
CA ILE A 97 -6.72 -0.51 2.70
C ILE A 97 -7.18 -0.21 4.13
N SER A 98 -6.41 0.61 4.82
CA SER A 98 -6.79 1.19 6.10
C SER A 98 -6.43 2.66 6.13
N VAL A 99 -7.29 3.46 6.74
CA VAL A 99 -7.09 4.89 6.99
C VAL A 99 -7.48 5.13 8.44
N VAL A 100 -6.49 5.37 9.29
CA VAL A 100 -6.64 5.44 10.75
C VAL A 100 -6.21 6.82 11.23
N THR A 101 -7.03 7.40 12.10
CA THR A 101 -6.70 8.62 12.85
C THR A 101 -6.89 8.36 14.33
N GLY A 102 -6.14 9.06 15.16
CA GLY A 102 -6.29 8.95 16.61
C GLY A 102 -5.15 9.65 17.33
N THR A 103 -4.91 9.24 18.57
CA THR A 103 -3.78 9.69 19.38
C THR A 103 -2.84 8.52 19.61
N LEU A 104 -1.53 8.77 19.50
CA LEU A 104 -0.55 7.70 19.73
C LEU A 104 -0.62 7.18 21.17
N PRO A 105 -0.74 5.85 21.36
CA PRO A 105 -0.67 5.27 22.69
C PRO A 105 0.77 5.36 23.23
N PRO A 106 0.98 5.42 24.56
CA PRO A 106 2.31 5.58 25.16
C PRO A 106 3.35 4.55 24.70
N GLY A 107 2.93 3.29 24.49
CA GLY A 107 3.81 2.23 23.98
C GLY A 107 4.32 2.49 22.56
N ALA A 108 3.48 3.03 21.67
CA ALA A 108 3.88 3.40 20.31
C ALA A 108 4.86 4.57 20.32
N VAL A 109 4.63 5.56 21.19
CA VAL A 109 5.56 6.69 21.38
C VAL A 109 6.94 6.19 21.84
N ALA A 110 6.99 5.28 22.82
CA ALA A 110 8.24 4.71 23.29
C ALA A 110 9.00 3.95 22.19
N GLN A 111 8.28 3.17 21.37
CA GLN A 111 8.88 2.43 20.25
C GLN A 111 9.39 3.37 19.14
N MET A 112 8.66 4.44 18.83
CA MET A 112 9.10 5.41 17.81
C MET A 112 10.33 6.19 18.29
N ARG A 113 10.39 6.55 19.58
CA ARG A 113 11.58 7.18 20.18
C ARG A 113 12.80 6.27 20.18
N SER A 114 12.64 4.96 20.45
CA SER A 114 13.77 4.02 20.38
C SER A 114 14.32 3.83 18.96
N ARG A 115 13.51 4.13 17.94
CA ARG A 115 13.91 4.21 16.52
C ARG A 115 14.45 5.59 16.12
N GLY A 116 14.63 6.52 17.05
CA GLY A 116 15.21 7.84 16.82
C GLY A 116 14.23 8.93 16.40
N LYS A 117 12.90 8.72 16.52
CA LYS A 117 11.92 9.78 16.24
C LYS A 117 11.78 10.74 17.43
N ASN A 118 11.85 12.04 17.16
CA ASN A 118 11.80 13.10 18.17
C ASN A 118 10.36 13.51 18.50
N LEU A 119 9.63 12.66 19.23
CA LEU A 119 8.23 12.91 19.59
C LEU A 119 8.11 13.65 20.92
N GLY A 120 7.30 14.72 20.95
CA GLY A 120 6.94 15.45 22.17
C GLY A 120 6.21 14.59 23.20
N GLU A 121 5.89 15.16 24.36
CA GLU A 121 5.08 14.49 25.38
C GLU A 121 3.59 14.81 25.24
N GLY A 122 2.72 14.02 25.87
CA GLY A 122 1.29 14.32 25.92
C GLY A 122 0.51 13.88 24.68
N HIS A 123 -0.41 14.73 24.22
CA HIS A 123 -1.37 14.40 23.17
C HIS A 123 -0.73 14.51 21.79
N LEU A 124 -0.47 13.37 21.15
CA LEU A 124 0.14 13.29 19.82
C LEU A 124 -0.88 12.74 18.80
N PRO A 125 -1.65 13.61 18.12
CA PRO A 125 -2.52 13.20 17.03
C PRO A 125 -1.72 12.56 15.91
N PHE A 126 -2.20 11.46 15.37
CA PHE A 126 -1.59 10.82 14.22
C PHE A 126 -2.61 10.48 13.12
N PHE A 127 -2.07 10.28 11.94
CA PHE A 127 -2.73 9.70 10.78
C PHE A 127 -1.86 8.59 10.22
N ALA A 128 -2.47 7.46 9.88
CA ALA A 128 -1.81 6.37 9.19
C ALA A 128 -2.74 5.85 8.09
N ALA A 129 -2.22 5.71 6.87
CA ALA A 129 -2.96 5.11 5.78
C ALA A 129 -2.08 4.18 4.97
N GLY A 130 -2.63 3.09 4.46
CA GLY A 130 -1.87 2.17 3.62
C GLY A 130 -2.71 1.12 2.91
N VAL A 131 -2.18 0.61 1.80
CA VAL A 131 -2.65 -0.60 1.13
C VAL A 131 -1.73 -1.76 1.49
N SER A 132 -2.30 -2.95 1.66
CA SER A 132 -1.56 -4.19 1.84
C SER A 132 -2.26 -5.31 1.09
N ALA A 133 -1.51 -6.14 0.38
CA ALA A 133 -2.05 -7.29 -0.32
C ALA A 133 -1.19 -8.55 -0.15
N VAL A 134 -1.85 -9.70 -0.19
CA VAL A 134 -1.23 -11.02 -0.34
C VAL A 134 -2.12 -11.83 -1.28
N ILE A 135 -1.52 -12.36 -2.35
CA ILE A 135 -2.21 -13.12 -3.39
C ILE A 135 -1.57 -14.49 -3.50
N HIS A 136 -2.39 -15.53 -3.35
CA HIS A 136 -2.02 -16.93 -3.49
C HIS A 136 -2.71 -17.52 -4.73
N PRO A 137 -1.97 -17.70 -5.85
CA PRO A 137 -2.45 -18.44 -7.00
C PRO A 137 -2.70 -19.91 -6.68
N ARG A 138 -3.61 -20.57 -7.41
CA ARG A 138 -3.80 -22.02 -7.36
C ARG A 138 -2.69 -22.78 -8.06
N ASN A 139 -2.24 -22.26 -9.21
CA ASN A 139 -1.22 -22.92 -10.01
C ASN A 139 0.16 -22.72 -9.36
N PRO A 140 0.90 -23.80 -9.00
CA PRO A 140 2.21 -23.68 -8.35
C PRO A 140 3.29 -23.05 -9.24
N TYR A 141 3.06 -22.90 -10.54
CA TYR A 141 3.96 -22.17 -11.44
C TYR A 141 3.71 -20.65 -11.43
N VAL A 142 2.66 -20.17 -10.75
CA VAL A 142 2.42 -18.74 -10.54
C VAL A 142 2.82 -18.40 -9.10
N PRO A 143 3.74 -17.45 -8.88
CA PRO A 143 4.26 -17.13 -7.56
C PRO A 143 3.23 -16.42 -6.67
N THR A 144 3.36 -16.58 -5.35
CA THR A 144 2.67 -15.69 -4.40
C THR A 144 3.31 -14.30 -4.44
N ILE A 145 2.49 -13.23 -4.44
CA ILE A 145 2.96 -11.84 -4.29
C ILE A 145 2.45 -11.22 -3.00
N HIS A 146 3.29 -10.42 -2.37
CA HIS A 146 2.92 -9.52 -1.29
C HIS A 146 3.36 -8.09 -1.64
N PHE A 147 2.52 -7.11 -1.29
CA PHE A 147 2.97 -5.71 -1.26
C PHE A 147 2.29 -4.93 -0.14
N ASN A 148 2.96 -3.87 0.28
CA ASN A 148 2.44 -2.89 1.23
C ASN A 148 2.95 -1.51 0.83
N TYR A 149 2.09 -0.49 0.86
CA TYR A 149 2.51 0.91 0.73
C TYR A 149 1.74 1.75 1.73
N ARG A 150 2.45 2.45 2.61
CA ARG A 150 1.89 3.15 3.76
C ARG A 150 2.54 4.50 4.00
N TYR A 151 1.77 5.36 4.62
CA TYR A 151 2.15 6.68 5.08
C TYR A 151 1.75 6.84 6.54
N PHE A 152 2.60 7.52 7.29
CA PHE A 152 2.34 7.88 8.67
C PHE A 152 2.68 9.36 8.86
N GLU A 153 1.85 10.10 9.60
CA GLU A 153 2.21 11.39 10.16
C GLU A 153 1.72 11.52 11.60
N VAL A 154 2.51 12.22 12.41
CA VAL A 154 2.18 12.60 13.78
C VAL A 154 2.48 14.08 13.96
N GLU A 155 1.57 14.75 14.67
CA GLU A 155 1.69 16.17 15.00
C GLU A 155 2.19 16.32 16.44
N ASN A 156 3.27 17.06 16.62
CA ASN A 156 3.78 17.45 17.92
C ASN A 156 2.95 18.63 18.48
N ASN A 157 3.06 18.89 19.79
CA ASN A 157 2.32 19.97 20.46
C ASN A 157 2.65 21.38 19.92
N ASP A 158 3.80 21.55 19.26
CA ASP A 158 4.22 22.79 18.61
C ASP A 158 3.67 22.96 17.18
N GLY A 159 2.86 22.00 16.72
CA GLY A 159 2.28 21.96 15.38
C GLY A 159 3.23 21.40 14.30
N GLN A 160 4.45 21.01 14.65
CA GLN A 160 5.36 20.37 13.69
C GLN A 160 4.92 18.93 13.41
N LYS A 161 4.96 18.54 12.14
CA LYS A 161 4.63 17.18 11.72
C LYS A 161 5.88 16.37 11.44
N GLN A 162 5.97 15.20 12.06
CA GLN A 162 6.87 14.13 11.61
C GLN A 162 6.08 13.17 10.75
N TRP A 163 6.66 12.80 9.61
CA TRP A 163 6.01 11.93 8.63
C TRP A 163 7.05 11.00 8.02
N TRP A 164 6.58 9.86 7.53
CA TRP A 164 7.40 8.96 6.75
C TRP A 164 6.51 8.03 5.92
N PHE A 165 7.10 7.51 4.86
CA PHE A 165 6.54 6.42 4.09
C PHE A 165 7.26 5.12 4.39
N GLY A 166 6.55 4.02 4.17
CA GLY A 166 7.12 2.69 4.15
C GLY A 166 6.39 1.84 3.13
N GLY A 167 7.02 0.75 2.72
CA GLY A 167 6.40 -0.15 1.76
C GLY A 167 7.36 -1.13 1.14
N GLY A 168 6.87 -1.79 0.10
CA GLY A 168 7.59 -2.81 -0.62
C GLY A 168 6.67 -3.72 -1.41
N THR A 169 7.26 -4.42 -2.37
CA THR A 169 6.64 -5.51 -3.13
C THR A 169 7.65 -6.65 -3.13
N ASP A 170 7.21 -7.87 -2.86
CA ASP A 170 8.05 -9.06 -2.86
C ASP A 170 7.33 -10.28 -3.44
N LEU A 171 8.14 -11.21 -3.95
CA LEU A 171 7.66 -12.38 -4.69
C LEU A 171 8.14 -13.68 -4.05
N THR A 172 7.23 -14.65 -3.94
CA THR A 172 7.44 -15.96 -3.33
C THR A 172 7.04 -17.07 -4.32
N PRO A 173 7.95 -17.46 -5.23
CA PRO A 173 7.72 -18.58 -6.13
C PRO A 173 7.79 -19.93 -5.39
N TYR A 174 6.99 -20.90 -5.86
CA TYR A 174 7.08 -22.30 -5.42
C TYR A 174 8.10 -23.08 -6.27
N TYR A 175 8.06 -22.84 -7.59
CA TYR A 175 9.09 -23.23 -8.55
C TYR A 175 9.72 -21.95 -9.10
N LEU A 176 11.05 -21.92 -9.12
CA LEU A 176 11.78 -20.78 -9.66
C LEU A 176 11.74 -20.81 -11.19
N ASP A 177 11.28 -19.70 -11.77
CA ASP A 177 11.53 -19.36 -13.16
C ASP A 177 12.35 -18.08 -13.22
N GLU A 178 13.45 -18.13 -13.97
CA GLU A 178 14.42 -17.03 -14.02
C GLU A 178 13.88 -15.83 -14.81
N ASN A 179 13.04 -16.05 -15.84
CA ASN A 179 12.46 -14.95 -16.62
C ASN A 179 11.44 -14.18 -15.79
N ASP A 180 10.62 -14.88 -15.00
CA ASP A 180 9.67 -14.27 -14.07
C ASP A 180 10.40 -13.45 -13.00
N ALA A 181 11.49 -14.02 -12.45
CA ALA A 181 12.32 -13.31 -11.48
C ALA A 181 12.95 -12.04 -12.08
N GLU A 182 13.51 -12.13 -13.29
CA GLU A 182 14.09 -11.00 -14.02
C GLU A 182 13.04 -9.93 -14.33
N HIS A 183 11.88 -10.32 -14.86
CA HIS A 183 10.78 -9.41 -15.20
C HIS A 183 10.29 -8.63 -13.97
N PHE A 184 10.04 -9.34 -12.87
CA PHE A 184 9.59 -8.77 -11.61
C PHE A 184 10.59 -7.75 -11.08
N HIS A 185 11.87 -8.16 -10.94
CA HIS A 185 12.91 -7.30 -10.40
C HIS A 185 13.25 -6.12 -11.31
N LYS A 186 13.26 -6.32 -12.63
CA LYS A 186 13.48 -5.25 -13.62
C LYS A 186 12.39 -4.19 -13.53
N THR A 187 11.13 -4.59 -13.45
CA THR A 187 10.00 -3.65 -13.37
C THR A 187 10.05 -2.82 -12.08
N LEU A 188 10.38 -3.45 -10.94
CA LEU A 188 10.57 -2.71 -9.68
C LEU A 188 11.80 -1.79 -9.73
N LYS A 189 12.88 -2.21 -10.39
CA LYS A 189 14.07 -1.38 -10.57
C LYS A 189 13.78 -0.16 -11.41
N GLU A 190 13.09 -0.32 -12.54
CA GLU A 190 12.69 0.79 -13.42
C GLU A 190 11.87 1.83 -12.65
N ALA A 191 10.90 1.40 -11.84
CA ALA A 191 10.12 2.29 -10.99
C ALA A 191 10.96 3.01 -9.92
N CYS A 192 12.00 2.38 -9.37
CA CYS A 192 12.90 3.03 -8.43
C CYS A 192 13.84 4.05 -9.12
N ASP A 193 14.40 3.67 -10.28
CA ASP A 193 15.38 4.45 -11.03
C ASP A 193 14.81 5.80 -11.53
N GLU A 194 13.49 5.91 -11.72
CA GLU A 194 12.80 7.17 -12.03
C GLU A 194 12.97 8.25 -10.95
N HIS A 195 13.35 7.85 -9.73
CA HIS A 195 13.51 8.74 -8.58
C HIS A 195 14.96 8.85 -8.12
N ASP A 196 15.63 7.71 -7.96
CA ASP A 196 17.04 7.63 -7.59
C ASP A 196 17.56 6.22 -7.93
N THR A 197 18.64 6.14 -8.69
CA THR A 197 19.25 4.86 -9.09
C THR A 197 19.81 4.05 -7.91
N ASP A 198 20.06 4.70 -6.77
CA ASP A 198 20.52 4.04 -5.54
C ASP A 198 19.36 3.39 -4.75
N HIS A 199 18.10 3.73 -5.07
CA HIS A 199 16.94 3.17 -4.37
C HIS A 199 16.82 1.66 -4.54
N TYR A 200 16.86 1.14 -5.78
CA TYR A 200 16.65 -0.29 -6.00
C TYR A 200 17.72 -1.15 -5.33
N PRO A 201 19.04 -0.92 -5.50
CA PRO A 201 20.07 -1.71 -4.82
C PRO A 201 19.89 -1.70 -3.29
N LYS A 202 19.58 -0.54 -2.70
CA LYS A 202 19.34 -0.37 -1.26
C LYS A 202 18.11 -1.15 -0.79
N PHE A 203 16.97 -0.94 -1.43
CA PHE A 203 15.69 -1.51 -1.01
C PHE A 203 15.56 -2.99 -1.36
N LYS A 204 16.24 -3.46 -2.41
CA LYS A 204 16.38 -4.89 -2.68
C LYS A 204 17.14 -5.58 -1.59
N LYS A 205 18.32 -5.08 -1.22
CA LYS A 205 19.10 -5.64 -0.12
C LYS A 205 18.29 -5.67 1.18
N TRP A 206 17.57 -4.58 1.48
CA TRP A 206 16.73 -4.55 2.67
C TRP A 206 15.61 -5.60 2.63
N CYS A 207 14.99 -5.83 1.47
CA CYS A 207 13.98 -6.87 1.30
C CYS A 207 14.54 -8.27 1.59
N ASP A 208 15.74 -8.58 1.08
CA ASP A 208 16.44 -9.85 1.32
C ASP A 208 16.70 -10.08 2.82
N ASP A 209 17.15 -9.04 3.53
CA ASP A 209 17.45 -9.10 4.96
C ASP A 209 16.17 -9.20 5.80
N TYR A 210 15.10 -8.49 5.42
CA TYR A 210 13.86 -8.40 6.19
C TYR A 210 13.05 -9.69 6.17
N PHE A 211 12.95 -10.35 5.01
CA PHE A 211 12.16 -11.59 4.86
C PHE A 211 12.99 -12.87 5.06
N ARG A 212 14.13 -12.76 5.76
CA ARG A 212 14.96 -13.90 6.15
C ARG A 212 14.31 -14.70 7.29
N ILE A 213 14.15 -16.00 7.09
CA ILE A 213 13.70 -16.94 8.11
C ILE A 213 14.94 -17.50 8.81
N ASN A 214 15.40 -16.80 9.85
CA ASN A 214 16.69 -17.07 10.51
C ASN A 214 16.91 -18.52 10.93
N HIS A 215 15.90 -19.19 11.49
CA HIS A 215 16.03 -20.57 11.96
C HIS A 215 16.11 -21.61 10.83
N ARG A 216 15.78 -21.24 9.59
CA ARG A 216 15.87 -22.08 8.39
C ARG A 216 17.04 -21.70 7.50
N ASN A 217 17.67 -20.55 7.77
CA ASN A 217 18.70 -19.97 6.92
C ASN A 217 18.28 -19.83 5.45
N GLU A 218 17.02 -19.44 5.22
CA GLU A 218 16.44 -19.21 3.90
C GLU A 218 15.60 -17.92 3.92
N SER A 219 15.36 -17.33 2.75
CA SER A 219 14.45 -16.21 2.60
C SER A 219 13.06 -16.73 2.22
N ARG A 220 12.00 -16.00 2.60
CA ARG A 220 10.60 -16.40 2.28
C ARG A 220 10.38 -16.63 0.78
N GLY A 221 11.09 -15.86 -0.06
CA GLY A 221 11.00 -15.90 -1.52
C GLY A 221 12.23 -15.27 -2.16
N ILE A 222 12.08 -14.75 -3.39
CA ILE A 222 13.17 -14.13 -4.16
C ILE A 222 13.33 -12.62 -3.89
N GLY A 223 12.67 -12.12 -2.85
CA GLY A 223 12.72 -10.71 -2.45
C GLY A 223 11.94 -9.81 -3.40
N GLY A 224 12.43 -8.59 -3.57
CA GLY A 224 11.79 -7.50 -4.31
C GLY A 224 12.34 -6.19 -3.80
N ILE A 225 11.50 -5.25 -3.38
CA ILE A 225 11.91 -4.03 -2.69
C ILE A 225 11.25 -3.93 -1.31
N PHE A 226 11.97 -3.41 -0.33
CA PHE A 226 11.44 -3.07 0.99
C PHE A 226 12.07 -1.79 1.51
N PHE A 227 11.26 -0.92 2.08
CA PHE A 227 11.68 0.33 2.69
C PHE A 227 10.78 0.72 3.87
N ASP A 228 11.37 1.39 4.84
CA ASP A 228 10.68 2.02 5.95
C ASP A 228 11.40 3.33 6.30
N ASP A 229 10.74 4.22 7.04
CA ASP A 229 11.29 5.52 7.44
C ASP A 229 11.76 6.39 6.24
N VAL A 230 11.08 6.33 5.10
CA VAL A 230 11.36 7.25 3.97
C VAL A 230 10.73 8.60 4.26
N ASP A 231 11.53 9.54 4.75
CA ASP A 231 11.13 10.89 5.17
C ASP A 231 11.94 12.03 4.49
N THR A 232 12.64 11.71 3.40
CA THR A 232 13.48 12.62 2.61
C THR A 232 13.33 12.37 1.10
N PRO A 233 13.72 13.32 0.21
CA PRO A 233 14.16 14.69 0.51
C PRO A 233 13.00 15.62 0.87
N THR A 234 11.83 15.43 0.25
CA THR A 234 10.59 16.15 0.58
C THR A 234 9.42 15.18 0.62
N GLN A 235 8.34 15.57 1.29
CA GLN A 235 7.12 14.75 1.39
C GLN A 235 6.51 14.42 0.03
N ASN A 236 6.53 15.39 -0.90
CA ASN A 236 5.99 15.17 -2.24
C ASN A 236 6.89 14.26 -3.07
N ASP A 237 8.21 14.36 -2.95
CA ASP A 237 9.12 13.50 -3.72
C ASP A 237 9.09 12.05 -3.21
N ALA A 238 9.05 11.86 -1.88
CA ALA A 238 8.82 10.55 -1.28
C ALA A 238 7.47 9.97 -1.69
N PHE A 239 6.40 10.78 -1.73
CA PHE A 239 5.09 10.34 -2.20
C PHE A 239 5.10 9.91 -3.67
N LYS A 240 5.80 10.65 -4.55
CA LYS A 240 5.96 10.25 -5.96
C LYS A 240 6.68 8.91 -6.07
N PHE A 241 7.76 8.71 -5.32
CA PHE A 241 8.50 7.44 -5.28
C PHE A 241 7.60 6.27 -4.86
N VAL A 242 6.86 6.43 -3.77
CA VAL A 242 5.92 5.41 -3.28
C VAL A 242 4.82 5.13 -4.29
N THR A 243 4.31 6.18 -4.95
CA THR A 243 3.27 6.07 -5.98
C THR A 243 3.80 5.31 -7.21
N GLY A 244 5.01 5.60 -7.66
CA GLY A 244 5.69 4.87 -8.74
C GLY A 244 5.85 3.39 -8.42
N CYS A 245 6.35 3.07 -7.23
CA CYS A 245 6.47 1.68 -6.76
C CYS A 245 5.11 0.96 -6.67
N ALA A 246 4.08 1.65 -6.17
CA ALA A 246 2.74 1.07 -6.06
C ALA A 246 2.12 0.79 -7.44
N HIS A 247 2.33 1.67 -8.43
CA HIS A 247 1.90 1.44 -9.80
C HIS A 247 2.68 0.34 -10.51
N ALA A 248 3.91 0.04 -10.08
CA ALA A 248 4.73 -1.04 -10.62
C ALA A 248 4.22 -2.44 -10.25
N VAL A 249 3.33 -2.58 -9.24
CA VAL A 249 2.80 -3.87 -8.79
C VAL A 249 2.15 -4.66 -9.93
N ILE A 250 1.16 -4.06 -10.61
CA ILE A 250 0.43 -4.71 -11.71
C ILE A 250 1.38 -5.16 -12.83
N PRO A 251 2.18 -4.28 -13.46
CA PRO A 251 3.07 -4.69 -14.54
C PRO A 251 4.16 -5.67 -14.08
N SER A 252 4.57 -5.66 -12.81
CA SER A 252 5.55 -6.62 -12.29
C SER A 252 5.00 -8.03 -12.11
N TYR A 253 3.68 -8.18 -11.95
CA TYR A 253 3.06 -9.43 -11.51
C TYR A 253 2.11 -10.07 -12.52
N MET A 254 1.24 -9.28 -13.15
CA MET A 254 0.21 -9.85 -14.05
C MET A 254 0.79 -10.61 -15.27
N PRO A 255 1.98 -10.25 -15.82
CA PRO A 255 2.57 -11.03 -16.92
C PRO A 255 3.18 -12.38 -16.51
N LEU A 256 3.36 -12.65 -15.21
CA LEU A 256 4.08 -13.83 -14.71
C LEU A 256 3.28 -15.12 -14.92
N GLY A 257 3.98 -16.25 -15.03
CA GLY A 257 3.34 -17.57 -15.12
C GLY A 257 2.64 -17.89 -16.45
N ASN A 258 2.83 -17.06 -17.49
CA ASN A 258 2.33 -17.29 -18.85
C ASN A 258 3.31 -18.17 -19.65
N TYR A 259 3.33 -19.47 -19.36
CA TYR A 259 4.11 -20.49 -20.08
C TYR A 259 3.27 -21.29 -21.07
#